data_AF-X6Q0F8-F1
#
_entry.id   AF-X6Q0F8-F1
#
_cell.length_a   1.000
_cell.length_b   1.000
_cell.length_c   1.000
_cell.angle_alpha   90.00
_cell.angle_beta   90.00
_cell.angle_gamma   90.00
#
_symmetry.space_group_name_H-M   'P 1'
#
loop_
_entity.id
_entity.type
_entity.pdbx_description
1 polymer ?
#
loop_
_entity_poly.entity_id
_entity_poly.type
_entity_poly.pdbx_seq_one_letter_code
_entity_poly.pdbx_strand_id
1 'polypeptide(L)'
;MRNIFKYIPMVTLGQILGTVVGFPLLIFLINQFYYSNKYNDDAEQYCEDYMNNSYNIEISMPEEKSQYYLENQDEEFRMSETFITKMDKNYFSNPRAVYIPFYSVEYKKYFNIMCFLGSKDLWWPYGMKVILTVNRDDMNNPAYGTKENPVP
;
A
#
# COMPACT_ATOMS: atom_id res chain seq x y z
N MET A 1 -47.23 -12.09 -30.10
CA MET A 1 -45.76 -12.01 -29.92
C MET A 1 -45.11 -13.17 -30.67
N ARG A 2 -44.29 -12.90 -31.70
CA ARG A 2 -43.58 -13.96 -32.46
C ARG A 2 -42.52 -14.58 -31.55
N ASN A 3 -42.49 -15.91 -31.43
CA ASN A 3 -41.50 -16.65 -30.66
C ASN A 3 -40.11 -16.53 -31.30
N ILE A 4 -39.37 -15.50 -30.88
CA ILE A 4 -38.00 -15.20 -31.34
C ILE A 4 -37.05 -16.39 -31.08
N PHE A 5 -37.35 -17.17 -30.04
CA PHE A 5 -36.65 -18.40 -29.66
C PHE A 5 -36.68 -19.51 -30.72
N LYS A 6 -37.60 -19.47 -31.70
CA LYS A 6 -37.67 -20.49 -32.76
C LYS A 6 -36.60 -20.31 -33.86
N TYR A 7 -35.96 -19.13 -33.91
CA TYR A 7 -35.00 -18.75 -34.95
C TYR A 7 -33.56 -18.62 -34.46
N ILE A 8 -33.33 -18.73 -33.15
CA ILE A 8 -31.99 -18.71 -32.57
C ILE A 8 -31.55 -20.16 -32.40
N PRO A 9 -30.49 -20.62 -33.09
CA PRO A 9 -29.96 -21.96 -32.89
C PRO A 9 -29.68 -22.20 -31.41
N MET A 10 -30.03 -23.38 -30.90
CA MET A 10 -29.82 -23.74 -29.49
C MET A 10 -28.35 -23.52 -29.05
N VAL A 11 -27.41 -23.72 -29.99
CA VAL A 11 -25.98 -23.44 -29.82
C VAL A 11 -25.72 -21.95 -29.58
N THR A 12 -26.33 -21.05 -30.35
CA THR A 12 -26.20 -19.59 -30.20
C THR A 12 -26.78 -19.10 -28.87
N LEU A 13 -27.88 -19.70 -28.42
CA LEU A 13 -28.47 -19.42 -27.11
C LEU A 13 -27.55 -19.85 -25.96
N GLY A 14 -26.93 -21.03 -26.08
CA GLY A 14 -25.91 -21.51 -25.14
C GLY A 14 -24.67 -20.62 -25.10
N GLN A 15 -24.23 -20.10 -26.25
CA GLN A 15 -23.10 -19.15 -26.32
C GLN A 15 -23.44 -17.84 -25.61
N ILE A 16 -24.62 -17.25 -25.88
CA ILE A 16 -25.05 -16.01 -25.21
C ILE A 16 -25.14 -16.22 -23.69
N LEU A 17 -25.76 -17.32 -23.23
CA LEU A 17 -25.85 -17.61 -21.80
C LEU A 17 -24.48 -17.88 -21.16
N GLY A 18 -23.62 -18.63 -21.85
CA GLY A 18 -22.27 -18.91 -21.38
C GLY A 18 -21.42 -17.63 -21.24
N THR A 19 -21.52 -16.71 -22.20
CA THR A 19 -20.73 -15.46 -22.18
C THR A 19 -21.34 -14.41 -21.25
N VAL A 20 -22.66 -14.24 -21.22
CA VAL A 20 -23.32 -13.18 -20.43
C VAL A 20 -23.48 -13.58 -18.96
N VAL A 21 -23.64 -14.88 -18.68
CA VAL A 21 -23.87 -15.38 -17.31
C VAL A 21 -22.69 -16.21 -16.84
N GLY A 22 -22.32 -17.25 -17.59
CA GLY A 22 -21.30 -18.21 -17.16
C GLY A 22 -19.92 -17.57 -16.92
N PHE A 23 -19.46 -16.73 -17.85
CA PHE A 23 -18.14 -16.12 -17.77
C PHE A 23 -18.03 -15.05 -16.66
N PRO A 24 -18.98 -14.10 -16.50
CA PRO A 24 -18.99 -13.21 -15.34
C PRO A 24 -19.10 -13.95 -14.01
N LEU A 25 -19.89 -15.01 -13.94
CA LEU A 25 -20.00 -15.83 -12.73
C LEU A 25 -18.67 -16.52 -12.41
N LEU A 26 -17.96 -17.06 -13.40
CA LEU A 26 -16.64 -17.66 -13.21
C LEU A 26 -15.63 -16.63 -12.67
N ILE A 27 -15.59 -15.42 -13.25
CA ILE A 27 -14.72 -14.34 -12.76
C ILE A 27 -15.08 -13.97 -11.32
N PHE A 28 -16.37 -13.82 -11.01
CA PHE A 28 -16.85 -13.52 -9.67
C PHE A 28 -16.43 -14.59 -8.66
N LEU A 29 -16.58 -15.88 -9.00
CA LEU A 29 -16.16 -16.99 -8.14
C LEU A 29 -14.64 -17.01 -7.95
N ILE A 30 -13.86 -16.76 -9.01
CA ILE A 30 -12.39 -16.64 -8.88
C ILE A 30 -12.05 -15.51 -7.91
N ASN A 31 -12.69 -14.35 -8.05
CA ASN A 31 -12.48 -13.22 -7.14
C ASN A 31 -12.85 -13.60 -5.70
N GLN A 32 -14.02 -14.21 -5.50
CA GLN A 32 -14.52 -14.58 -4.17
C GLN A 32 -13.66 -15.66 -3.48
N PHE A 33 -13.11 -16.63 -4.21
CA PHE A 33 -12.38 -17.75 -3.60
C PHE A 33 -10.87 -17.52 -3.53
N TYR A 34 -10.30 -16.74 -4.44
CA TYR A 34 -8.84 -16.57 -4.55
C TYR A 34 -8.36 -15.15 -4.22
N TYR A 35 -9.24 -14.15 -4.30
CA TYR A 35 -8.86 -12.75 -4.10
C TYR A 35 -9.67 -12.03 -3.01
N SER A 36 -10.66 -12.66 -2.39
CA SER A 36 -11.50 -12.06 -1.35
C SER A 36 -10.71 -11.57 -0.13
N ASN A 37 -9.60 -12.23 0.19
CA ASN A 37 -8.69 -11.83 1.27
C ASN A 37 -7.36 -11.27 0.75
N LYS A 38 -7.22 -11.05 -0.57
CA LYS A 38 -5.98 -10.54 -1.15
C LYS A 38 -5.79 -9.06 -0.84
N TYR A 39 -6.90 -8.32 -0.80
CA TYR A 39 -6.90 -6.90 -0.45
C TYR A 39 -7.50 -6.77 0.94
N ASN A 40 -6.81 -6.03 1.82
CA ASN A 40 -7.30 -5.75 3.16
C ASN A 40 -8.29 -4.59 3.08
N ASP A 41 -9.50 -4.87 2.62
CA ASP A 41 -10.57 -3.87 2.44
C ASP A 41 -11.01 -3.27 3.79
N ASP A 42 -10.72 -3.93 4.91
CA ASP A 42 -10.97 -3.39 6.24
C ASP A 42 -10.11 -2.15 6.52
N ALA A 43 -8.90 -2.06 5.95
CA ALA A 43 -8.02 -0.89 6.12
C ALA A 43 -8.63 0.39 5.54
N GLU A 44 -9.42 0.28 4.46
CA GLU A 44 -10.10 1.43 3.83
C GLU A 44 -11.04 2.13 4.83
N GLN A 45 -11.71 1.37 5.70
CA GLN A 45 -12.66 1.90 6.67
C GLN A 45 -11.99 2.81 7.72
N TYR A 46 -10.70 2.57 8.00
CA TYR A 46 -9.96 3.31 9.03
C TYR A 46 -9.08 4.42 8.46
N CYS A 47 -8.86 4.46 7.13
CA CYS A 47 -7.94 5.39 6.50
C CYS A 47 -8.31 6.86 6.75
N GLU A 48 -9.58 7.24 6.59
CA GLU A 48 -10.00 8.64 6.79
C GLU A 48 -9.79 9.09 8.23
N ASP A 49 -10.25 8.30 9.21
CA ASP A 49 -10.09 8.61 10.62
C ASP A 49 -8.62 8.65 11.03
N TYR A 50 -7.81 7.71 10.52
CA TYR A 50 -6.37 7.70 10.75
C TYR A 50 -5.70 8.98 10.23
N MET A 51 -6.04 9.39 9.00
CA MET A 51 -5.50 10.62 8.39
C MET A 51 -5.97 11.88 9.13
N ASN A 52 -7.24 11.94 9.54
CA ASN A 52 -7.80 13.05 10.32
C ASN A 52 -7.16 13.16 11.72
N ASN A 53 -6.76 12.03 12.32
CA ASN A 53 -6.03 12.00 13.57
C ASN A 53 -4.50 12.09 13.42
N SER A 54 -4.01 12.42 12.24
CA SER A 54 -2.59 12.60 11.99
C SER A 54 -2.17 14.07 11.95
N TYR A 55 -0.88 14.31 12.15
CA TYR A 55 -0.27 15.64 12.09
C TYR A 55 1.16 15.55 11.58
N ASN A 56 1.65 16.67 11.08
CA ASN A 56 2.99 16.73 10.51
C ASN A 56 4.02 17.06 11.60
N ILE A 57 5.12 16.31 11.60
CA ILE A 57 6.32 16.60 12.37
C ILE A 57 7.50 16.83 11.42
N GLU A 58 8.38 17.75 11.78
CA GLU A 58 9.69 17.87 11.13
C GLU A 58 10.67 16.99 11.89
N ILE A 59 11.47 16.22 11.16
CA ILE A 59 12.46 15.31 11.73
C ILE A 59 13.74 15.33 10.90
N SER A 60 14.88 15.22 11.57
CA SER A 60 16.17 15.06 10.90
C SER A 60 16.48 13.58 10.76
N MET A 61 16.54 13.09 9.52
CA MET A 61 16.95 11.73 9.22
C MET A 61 18.42 11.52 9.57
N PRO A 62 18.80 10.38 10.14
CA PRO A 62 20.21 10.07 10.36
C PRO A 62 20.95 9.89 9.03
N GLU A 63 22.26 10.08 9.08
CA GLU A 63 23.18 9.71 8.00
C GLU A 63 23.13 8.20 7.74
N GLU A 64 23.36 7.78 6.49
CA GLU A 64 23.29 6.37 6.07
C GLU A 64 24.17 5.44 6.94
N LYS A 65 25.36 5.90 7.32
CA LYS A 65 26.33 5.11 8.11
C LYS A 65 26.17 5.28 9.62
N SER A 66 25.06 5.87 10.07
CA SER A 66 24.79 6.09 11.49
C SER A 66 24.24 4.85 12.17
N GLN A 67 24.60 4.64 13.45
CA GLN A 67 24.00 3.61 14.31
C GLN A 67 22.49 3.79 14.53
N TYR A 68 21.95 4.98 14.21
CA TYR A 68 20.53 5.29 14.34
C TYR A 68 19.72 4.86 13.12
N TYR A 69 20.37 4.46 12.03
CA TYR A 69 19.72 3.80 10.91
C TYR A 69 19.53 2.32 11.24
N LEU A 70 18.33 1.81 11.03
CA LEU A 70 18.06 0.39 11.26
C LEU A 70 17.95 -0.33 9.92
N GLU A 71 18.59 -1.48 9.83
CA GLU A 71 18.28 -2.43 8.76
C GLU A 71 16.90 -3.04 9.01
N ASN A 72 16.30 -3.59 7.96
CA ASN A 72 15.05 -4.32 8.10
C ASN A 72 15.16 -5.38 9.20
N GLN A 73 14.31 -5.30 10.21
CA GLN A 73 14.27 -6.28 11.31
C GLN A 73 13.35 -7.47 10.98
N ASP A 74 12.57 -7.38 9.89
CA ASP A 74 11.64 -8.43 9.46
C ASP A 74 12.26 -9.28 8.34
N GLU A 75 12.49 -10.56 8.61
CA GLU A 75 13.06 -11.48 7.62
C GLU A 75 12.05 -11.91 6.55
N GLU A 76 10.74 -11.86 6.85
CA GLU A 76 9.67 -12.33 5.99
C GLU A 76 9.18 -11.21 5.05
N PHE A 77 9.08 -9.98 5.56
CA PHE A 77 8.60 -8.84 4.81
C PHE A 77 9.74 -8.00 4.24
N ARG A 78 9.71 -7.76 2.92
CA ARG A 78 10.64 -6.84 2.29
C ARG A 78 10.21 -5.40 2.58
N MET A 79 11.12 -4.58 3.07
CA MET A 79 10.94 -3.12 3.23
C MET A 79 10.81 -2.36 1.92
N SER A 80 10.54 -3.05 0.81
CA SER A 80 10.28 -2.39 -0.44
C SER A 80 9.26 -3.13 -1.28
N GLU A 81 8.28 -2.38 -1.77
CA GLU A 81 7.30 -2.86 -2.73
C GLU A 81 7.44 -2.06 -4.02
N THR A 82 7.44 -2.75 -5.16
CA THR A 82 7.44 -2.10 -6.48
C THR A 82 6.02 -2.10 -7.00
N PHE A 83 5.46 -0.90 -7.21
CA PHE A 83 4.09 -0.79 -7.71
C PHE A 83 4.10 -0.75 -9.24
N ILE A 84 3.16 -1.49 -9.84
CA ILE A 84 2.85 -1.35 -11.26
C ILE A 84 1.70 -0.34 -11.34
N THR A 85 2.01 0.96 -11.36
CA THR A 85 0.98 1.99 -11.55
C THR A 85 1.30 2.89 -12.74
N LYS A 86 0.29 3.09 -13.60
CA LYS A 86 0.24 4.17 -14.59
C LYS A 86 -0.39 5.38 -13.90
N MET A 87 0.41 6.31 -13.40
CA MET A 87 -0.10 7.64 -13.05
C MET A 87 0.06 8.55 -14.27
N ASP A 88 -1.07 8.88 -14.88
CA ASP A 88 -1.26 9.94 -15.87
C ASP A 88 -0.21 10.04 -17.00
N LYS A 89 -0.30 9.12 -17.97
CA LYS A 89 0.50 9.05 -19.23
C LYS A 89 2.02 8.96 -19.08
N ASN A 90 2.58 9.17 -17.89
CA ASN A 90 3.97 8.91 -17.56
C ASN A 90 4.08 7.51 -16.96
N TYR A 91 4.83 6.63 -17.63
CA TYR A 91 5.26 5.38 -17.02
C TYR A 91 6.17 5.76 -15.86
N PHE A 92 5.70 5.58 -14.63
CA PHE A 92 6.63 5.54 -13.49
C PHE A 92 7.52 4.33 -13.75
N SER A 93 8.81 4.59 -14.02
CA SER A 93 9.78 3.52 -14.25
C SER A 93 10.06 2.81 -12.92
N ASN A 94 9.22 1.85 -12.56
CA ASN A 94 9.34 1.01 -11.36
C ASN A 94 9.37 1.81 -10.04
N PRO A 95 8.30 2.55 -9.69
CA PRO A 95 8.25 3.27 -8.42
C PRO A 95 8.31 2.25 -7.28
N ARG A 96 9.18 2.53 -6.31
CA ARG A 96 9.40 1.65 -5.16
C ARG A 96 9.01 2.40 -3.90
N ALA A 97 8.00 1.93 -3.16
CA ALA A 97 7.91 2.34 -1.75
C ALA A 97 9.04 1.65 -1.00
N VAL A 98 9.74 2.40 -0.19
CA VAL A 98 10.73 1.88 0.74
C VAL A 98 10.34 2.32 2.14
N TYR A 99 10.36 1.36 3.05
CA TYR A 99 10.19 1.58 4.47
C TYR A 99 11.57 1.71 5.10
N ILE A 100 11.79 2.76 5.87
CA ILE A 100 13.09 3.09 6.43
C ILE A 100 12.92 3.26 7.94
N PRO A 101 13.29 2.26 8.75
CA PRO A 101 13.26 2.36 10.19
C PRO A 101 14.49 3.13 10.69
N PHE A 102 14.29 4.05 11.62
CA PHE A 102 15.37 4.84 12.19
C PHE A 102 15.04 5.36 13.58
N TYR A 103 16.06 5.69 14.36
CA TYR A 103 15.92 6.34 15.66
C TYR A 103 16.03 7.87 15.52
N SER A 104 15.03 8.57 16.03
CA SER A 104 15.09 10.02 16.17
C SER A 104 15.67 10.43 17.51
N VAL A 105 16.79 11.15 17.48
CA VAL A 105 17.40 11.72 18.68
C VAL A 105 16.51 12.81 19.29
N GLU A 106 15.80 13.57 18.45
CA GLU A 106 14.94 14.68 18.86
C GLU A 106 13.71 14.20 19.63
N TYR A 107 13.02 13.19 19.10
CA TYR A 107 11.80 12.64 19.70
C TYR A 107 12.05 11.47 20.64
N LYS A 108 13.29 10.95 20.70
CA LYS A 108 13.70 9.78 21.49
C LYS A 108 12.82 8.55 21.22
N LYS A 109 12.44 8.37 19.97
CA LYS A 109 11.56 7.31 19.48
C LYS A 109 12.10 6.77 18.17
N TYR A 110 11.81 5.50 17.90
CA TYR A 110 12.01 4.90 16.59
C TYR A 110 10.82 5.21 15.68
N PHE A 111 11.10 5.49 14.41
CA PHE A 111 10.12 5.79 13.36
C PHE A 111 10.37 4.88 12.17
N ASN A 112 9.35 4.66 11.35
CA ASN A 112 9.47 3.96 10.07
C ASN A 112 8.86 4.81 8.96
N ILE A 113 9.69 5.50 8.18
CA ILE A 113 9.18 6.32 7.08
C ILE A 113 8.92 5.45 5.84
N MET A 114 7.72 5.54 5.29
CA MET A 114 7.43 5.10 3.92
C MET A 114 7.77 6.23 2.94
N CYS A 115 8.72 6.00 2.03
CA CYS A 115 9.06 6.95 0.96
C CYS A 115 9.01 6.30 -0.42
N PHE A 116 8.72 7.08 -1.46
CA PHE A 116 8.70 6.60 -2.84
C PHE A 116 9.99 7.00 -3.54
N LEU A 117 10.76 6.02 -4.01
CA LEU A 117 12.00 6.22 -4.74
C LEU A 117 11.78 6.02 -6.24
N GLY A 118 12.54 6.76 -7.06
CA GLY A 118 12.59 6.56 -8.52
C GLY A 118 11.88 7.61 -9.38
N SER A 119 11.32 8.67 -8.80
CA SER A 119 11.04 9.89 -9.57
C SER A 119 12.34 10.69 -9.71
N LYS A 120 12.47 11.52 -10.76
CA LYS A 120 13.67 12.37 -10.97
C LYS A 120 14.01 13.25 -9.76
N ASP A 121 13.04 13.47 -8.87
CA ASP A 121 13.10 14.43 -7.77
C ASP A 121 13.07 13.77 -6.38
N LEU A 122 12.95 12.44 -6.27
CA LEU A 122 12.91 11.73 -4.98
C LEU A 122 14.17 10.89 -4.77
N TRP A 123 15.08 11.41 -3.94
CA TRP A 123 16.34 10.79 -3.53
C TRP A 123 16.23 10.14 -2.14
N TRP A 124 17.21 9.32 -1.79
CA TRP A 124 17.32 8.74 -0.46
C TRP A 124 17.38 9.83 0.61
N PRO A 125 16.53 9.78 1.66
CA PRO A 125 16.38 10.89 2.60
C PRO A 125 17.49 10.97 3.66
N TYR A 126 18.64 10.32 3.46
CA TYR A 126 19.73 10.25 4.44
C TYR A 126 20.30 11.64 4.76
N GLY A 127 20.43 11.97 6.04
CA GLY A 127 20.91 13.27 6.50
C GLY A 127 19.99 14.46 6.16
N MET A 128 18.80 14.20 5.59
CA MET A 128 17.85 15.25 5.20
C MET A 128 16.88 15.57 6.34
N LYS A 129 16.39 16.80 6.35
CA LYS A 129 15.17 17.14 7.10
C LYS A 129 13.96 16.75 6.28
N VAL A 130 13.07 15.98 6.88
CA VAL A 130 11.85 15.49 6.24
C VAL A 130 10.63 15.85 7.09
N ILE A 131 9.48 15.93 6.44
CA ILE A 131 8.19 16.11 7.09
C ILE A 131 7.51 14.74 7.10
N LEU A 132 7.21 14.23 8.29
CA LEU A 132 6.46 12.99 8.47
C LEU A 132 5.03 13.31 8.90
N THR A 133 4.08 12.59 8.34
CA THR A 133 2.70 12.56 8.83
C THR A 133 2.59 11.40 9.82
N VAL A 134 2.35 11.69 11.09
CA VAL A 134 2.26 10.69 12.15
C VAL A 134 0.91 10.75 12.84
N ASN A 135 0.38 9.60 13.24
CA ASN A 135 -0.86 9.54 14.00
C ASN A 135 -0.66 9.97 15.46
N ARG A 136 -1.61 10.74 16.01
CA ARG A 136 -1.53 11.22 17.40
C ARG A 136 -1.54 10.10 18.43
N ASP A 137 -2.32 9.05 18.21
CA ASP A 137 -2.46 7.95 19.16
C ASP A 137 -1.20 7.09 19.16
N ASP A 138 -0.67 6.75 17.98
CA ASP A 138 0.59 6.00 17.85
C ASP A 138 1.76 6.76 18.48
N MET A 139 1.83 8.08 18.26
CA MET A 139 2.86 8.92 18.86
C MET A 139 2.82 8.94 20.39
N ASN A 140 1.64 8.91 20.99
CA ASN A 140 1.45 8.99 22.44
C ASN A 140 1.40 7.62 23.13
N ASN A 141 1.28 6.54 22.37
CA ASN A 141 1.16 5.20 22.90
C ASN A 141 2.55 4.63 23.27
N PRO A 142 2.75 4.15 24.52
CA PRO A 142 4.02 3.59 24.96
C PRO A 142 4.39 2.26 24.29
N ALA A 143 3.43 1.59 23.64
CA ALA A 143 3.71 0.40 22.83
C ALA A 143 4.45 0.72 21.53
N TYR A 144 4.46 1.99 21.09
CA TYR A 144 5.11 2.45 19.87
C TYR A 144 6.32 3.36 20.16
N GLY A 145 7.16 3.51 19.14
CA GLY A 145 8.41 4.25 19.22
C GLY A 145 9.56 3.44 19.82
N THR A 146 9.39 2.11 19.93
CA THR A 146 10.44 1.16 20.30
C THR A 146 11.12 0.62 19.04
N LYS A 147 12.26 -0.06 19.19
CA LYS A 147 12.98 -0.62 18.04
C LYS A 147 12.16 -1.69 17.33
N GLU A 148 11.40 -2.46 18.11
CA GLU A 148 10.54 -3.56 17.65
C GLU A 148 9.21 -3.05 17.10
N ASN A 149 8.75 -1.87 17.55
CA ASN A 149 7.50 -1.25 17.12
C ASN A 149 7.70 0.26 16.89
N PRO A 150 8.36 0.65 15.78
CA PRO A 150 8.55 2.06 15.45
C PRO A 150 7.21 2.74 15.19
N VAL A 151 7.15 4.06 15.37
CA VAL A 151 5.99 4.83 14.93
C VAL A 151 5.92 4.79 13.39
N PRO A 152 4.79 4.36 12.81
CA PRO A 152 4.60 4.30 11.36
C PRO A 152 4.47 5.69 10.70
#